data_AF-A0A852R5Y8-F1
#
_entry.id   AF-A0A852R5Y8-F1
#
_cell.length_a   1.000
_cell.length_b   1.000
_cell.length_c   1.000
_cell.angle_alpha   90.00
_cell.angle_beta   90.00
_cell.angle_gamma   90.00
#
_symmetry.space_group_name_H-M   'P 1'
#
loop_
_entity.id
_entity.type
_entity.pdbx_description
1 polymer ?
#
loop_
_entity_poly.entity_id
_entity_poly.type
_entity_poly.pdbx_seq_one_letter_code
_entity_poly.pdbx_strand_id
1 'polypeptide(L)'
;MRARILTGLAAVAALTLAGCSAPEPEPEELTVTAAGSRYLDAVCPVNDVWDSVDAELDRLRLAVSRGDSADTGPLATQLQALQEASAIAAESLADPAVAWPDGASSAVAAVAESLDADARQAGEVAELSAAAIADYAWEGGGAVADAAADTRAALGLPADAGAACADR
;
A
#
# COMPACT_ATOMS: atom_id res chain seq x y z
N MET A 1 -80.98 -6.93 3.62
CA MET A 1 -80.84 -7.62 4.92
C MET A 1 -79.43 -8.20 5.00
N ARG A 2 -78.82 -8.13 6.19
CA ARG A 2 -77.45 -8.52 6.51
C ARG A 2 -77.20 -10.02 6.28
N ALA A 3 -75.99 -10.37 5.83
CA ALA A 3 -75.26 -11.52 6.35
C ALA A 3 -73.75 -11.31 6.18
N ARG A 4 -73.05 -11.14 7.31
CA ARG A 4 -71.60 -11.23 7.44
C ARG A 4 -71.21 -12.71 7.44
N ILE A 5 -70.15 -13.08 6.72
CA ILE A 5 -69.38 -14.30 7.03
C ILE A 5 -67.89 -13.93 6.98
N LEU A 6 -67.26 -14.05 8.15
CA LEU A 6 -65.82 -14.03 8.40
C LEU A 6 -65.20 -15.40 8.06
N THR A 7 -63.87 -15.48 8.15
CA THR A 7 -62.96 -16.65 8.13
C THR A 7 -62.63 -17.24 6.74
N GLY A 8 -61.36 -17.47 6.39
CA GLY A 8 -60.16 -17.49 7.21
C GLY A 8 -58.86 -17.54 6.41
N LEU A 9 -57.79 -17.19 7.12
CA LEU A 9 -56.39 -17.33 6.76
C LEU A 9 -56.05 -18.76 6.32
N ALA A 10 -55.24 -18.87 5.28
CA ALA A 10 -54.16 -19.86 5.22
C ALA A 10 -52.92 -19.12 4.70
N ALA A 11 -52.12 -18.65 5.65
CA ALA A 11 -50.83 -18.02 5.39
C ALA A 11 -49.86 -19.08 4.85
N VAL A 12 -49.43 -18.92 3.60
CA VAL A 12 -48.22 -19.56 3.11
C VAL A 12 -47.06 -18.83 3.80
N ALA A 13 -46.46 -19.48 4.79
CA ALA A 13 -45.25 -19.00 5.45
C ALA A 13 -44.11 -19.01 4.43
N ALA A 14 -43.96 -17.88 3.71
CA ALA A 14 -42.76 -17.61 2.95
C ALA A 14 -41.64 -17.28 3.95
N LEU A 15 -40.63 -18.15 3.96
CA LEU A 15 -39.36 -17.90 4.63
C LEU A 15 -38.75 -16.61 4.08
N THR A 16 -38.67 -15.57 4.91
CA THR A 16 -37.71 -14.49 4.71
C THR A 16 -36.73 -14.54 5.87
N LEU A 17 -35.68 -15.33 5.71
CA LEU A 17 -34.44 -15.17 6.45
C LEU A 17 -33.84 -13.80 6.04
N ALA A 18 -34.37 -12.73 6.62
CA ALA A 18 -33.72 -11.43 6.57
C ALA A 18 -32.45 -11.57 7.41
N GLY A 19 -31.33 -11.83 6.75
CA GLY A 19 -30.03 -11.70 7.35
C GLY A 19 -29.89 -10.27 7.86
N CYS A 20 -29.85 -10.09 9.18
CA CYS A 20 -29.42 -8.85 9.79
C CYS A 20 -27.93 -8.68 9.50
N SER A 21 -27.60 -8.11 8.34
CA SER A 21 -26.30 -7.46 8.18
C SER A 21 -26.37 -6.18 9.00
N ALA A 22 -25.61 -6.11 10.09
CA ALA A 22 -25.39 -4.85 10.77
C ALA A 22 -24.82 -3.85 9.74
N PRO A 23 -25.20 -2.56 9.78
CA PRO A 23 -24.61 -1.56 8.89
C PRO A 23 -23.09 -1.60 9.05
N GLU A 24 -22.38 -1.56 7.93
CA GLU A 24 -20.91 -1.41 7.95
C GLU A 24 -20.56 -0.13 8.72
N PRO A 25 -19.54 -0.17 9.58
CA PRO A 25 -19.11 1.01 10.31
C PRO A 25 -18.66 2.08 9.31
N GLU A 26 -19.02 3.33 9.59
CA GLU A 26 -18.50 4.47 8.82
C GLU A 26 -16.98 4.56 9.00
N PRO A 27 -16.22 4.92 7.95
CA PRO A 27 -14.79 5.13 8.06
C PRO A 27 -14.43 6.19 9.10
N GLU A 28 -13.28 6.01 9.75
CA GLU A 28 -12.72 7.02 10.64
C GLU A 28 -12.15 8.18 9.82
N GLU A 29 -12.75 9.35 9.97
CA GLU A 29 -12.27 10.60 9.37
C GLU A 29 -11.00 11.09 10.09
N LEU A 30 -9.89 11.13 9.36
CA LEU A 30 -8.62 11.60 9.92
C LEU A 30 -8.50 13.13 9.88
N THR A 31 -8.00 13.69 10.98
CA THR A 31 -7.43 15.05 10.93
C THR A 31 -6.17 15.07 10.06
N VAL A 32 -5.82 16.21 9.49
CA VAL A 32 -4.58 16.36 8.68
C VAL A 32 -3.34 15.88 9.43
N THR A 33 -3.23 16.20 10.72
CA THR A 33 -2.10 15.74 11.56
C THR A 33 -2.10 14.21 11.73
N ALA A 34 -3.25 13.61 12.05
CA ALA A 34 -3.35 12.16 12.20
C ALA A 34 -3.08 11.41 10.89
N ALA A 35 -3.57 11.95 9.77
CA ALA A 35 -3.28 11.46 8.43
C ALA A 35 -1.78 11.59 8.09
N GLY A 36 -1.15 12.70 8.45
CA GLY A 36 0.30 12.89 8.32
C GLY A 36 1.10 11.81 9.05
N SER A 37 0.80 11.57 10.32
CA SER A 37 1.45 10.51 11.10
C SER A 37 1.21 9.13 10.50
N ARG A 38 -0.05 8.78 10.17
CA ARG A 38 -0.38 7.49 9.56
C ARG A 38 0.36 7.27 8.24
N TYR A 39 0.44 8.30 7.40
CA TYR A 39 1.16 8.23 6.14
C TYR A 39 2.65 7.95 6.37
N LEU A 40 3.31 8.69 7.27
CA LEU A 40 4.73 8.49 7.58
C LEU A 40 5.03 7.15 8.26
N ASP A 41 4.13 6.67 9.12
CA ASP A 41 4.24 5.34 9.72
C ASP A 41 4.23 4.23 8.66
N ALA A 42 3.50 4.42 7.56
CA ALA A 42 3.47 3.48 6.44
C ALA A 42 4.70 3.62 5.53
N VAL A 43 5.07 4.82 5.10
CA VAL A 43 6.08 4.99 4.02
C VAL A 43 7.53 5.02 4.50
N CYS A 44 7.80 5.52 5.71
CA CYS A 44 9.19 5.66 6.17
C CYS A 44 9.92 4.32 6.33
N PRO A 45 9.31 3.25 6.88
CA PRO A 45 9.95 1.94 6.91
C PRO A 45 10.28 1.39 5.52
N VAL A 46 9.46 1.69 4.50
CA VAL A 46 9.73 1.27 3.11
C VAL A 46 10.95 2.01 2.57
N ASN A 47 11.07 3.32 2.85
CA ASN A 47 12.25 4.12 2.46
C ASN A 47 13.54 3.55 3.07
N ASP A 48 13.52 3.17 4.36
CA ASP A 48 14.68 2.57 5.03
C ASP A 48 15.11 1.25 4.37
N VAL A 49 14.15 0.47 3.87
CA VAL A 49 14.44 -0.78 3.14
C VAL A 49 14.99 -0.48 1.76
N TRP A 50 14.44 0.52 1.05
CA TRP A 50 14.96 0.98 -0.24
C TRP A 50 16.44 1.39 -0.16
N ASP A 51 16.84 2.13 0.87
CA ASP A 51 18.25 2.49 1.10
C ASP A 51 19.16 1.25 1.17
N SER A 52 18.66 0.17 1.77
CA SER A 52 19.39 -1.10 1.87
C SER A 52 19.39 -1.87 0.54
N VAL A 53 18.27 -1.88 -0.20
CA VAL A 53 18.18 -2.47 -1.54
C VAL A 53 19.16 -1.77 -2.51
N ASP A 54 19.20 -0.44 -2.49
CA ASP A 54 20.09 0.35 -3.34
C ASP A 54 21.57 0.03 -3.06
N ALA A 55 21.94 -0.04 -1.78
CA ALA A 55 23.30 -0.40 -1.38
C ALA A 55 23.73 -1.80 -1.87
N GLU A 56 22.84 -2.79 -1.76
CA GLU A 56 23.11 -4.15 -2.25
C GLU A 56 23.09 -4.24 -3.77
N LEU A 57 22.22 -3.51 -4.44
CA LEU A 57 22.13 -3.44 -5.90
C LEU A 57 23.39 -2.80 -6.50
N ASP A 58 23.90 -1.73 -5.90
CA ASP A 58 25.16 -1.11 -6.30
C ASP A 58 26.34 -2.09 -6.12
N ARG A 59 26.37 -2.84 -5.02
CA ARG A 59 27.39 -3.89 -4.82
C ARG A 59 27.31 -4.97 -5.89
N LEU A 60 26.11 -5.44 -6.23
CA LEU A 60 25.89 -6.43 -7.27
C LEU A 60 26.36 -5.91 -8.64
N ARG A 61 25.94 -4.70 -9.03
CA ARG A 61 26.32 -4.05 -10.30
C ARG A 61 27.84 -3.90 -10.42
N LEU A 62 28.51 -3.52 -9.34
CA LEU A 62 29.97 -3.46 -9.30
C LEU A 62 30.63 -4.83 -9.53
N ALA A 63 30.15 -5.90 -8.88
CA ALA A 63 30.68 -7.24 -9.08
C ALA A 63 30.47 -7.73 -10.53
N VAL A 64 29.26 -7.54 -11.07
CA VAL A 64 28.93 -7.87 -12.48
C VAL A 64 29.85 -7.10 -13.45
N SER A 65 30.05 -5.81 -13.23
CA SER A 65 30.90 -4.98 -14.11
C SER A 65 32.38 -5.43 -14.15
N ARG A 66 32.86 -6.08 -13.10
CA ARG A 66 34.23 -6.61 -13.00
C ARG A 66 34.37 -8.02 -13.58
N GLY A 67 33.26 -8.67 -13.90
CA GLY A 67 33.23 -10.08 -14.29
C GLY A 67 33.49 -11.04 -13.12
N ASP A 68 33.30 -10.57 -11.88
CA ASP A 68 33.41 -11.39 -10.68
C ASP A 68 32.17 -12.29 -10.53
N SER A 69 32.26 -13.35 -9.70
CA SER A 69 31.06 -14.09 -9.33
C SER A 69 30.17 -13.20 -8.45
N ALA A 70 29.03 -12.78 -8.99
CA ALA A 70 28.07 -11.96 -8.27
C ALA A 70 27.13 -12.84 -7.43
N ASP A 71 27.22 -12.70 -6.11
CA ASP A 71 26.30 -13.34 -5.16
C ASP A 71 25.03 -12.49 -5.02
N THR A 72 23.87 -13.07 -5.35
CA THR A 72 22.56 -12.41 -5.23
C THR A 72 21.92 -12.60 -3.86
N GLY A 73 22.45 -13.48 -3.00
CA GLY A 73 21.84 -13.82 -1.71
C GLY A 73 21.54 -12.61 -0.80
N PRO A 74 22.50 -11.69 -0.59
CA PRO A 74 22.26 -10.48 0.18
C PRO A 74 21.15 -9.60 -0.41
N LEU A 75 21.18 -9.37 -1.73
CA LEU A 75 20.16 -8.55 -2.40
C LEU A 75 18.78 -9.22 -2.36
N ALA A 76 18.70 -10.54 -2.55
CA ALA A 76 17.45 -11.28 -2.47
C ALA A 76 16.79 -11.15 -1.08
N THR A 77 17.59 -11.10 -0.02
CA THR A 77 17.09 -10.86 1.35
C THR A 77 16.48 -9.46 1.47
N GLN A 78 17.13 -8.44 0.90
CA GLN A 78 16.62 -7.07 0.93
C GLN A 78 15.37 -6.89 0.06
N LEU A 79 15.32 -7.55 -1.11
CA LEU A 79 14.14 -7.55 -1.97
C LEU A 79 12.93 -8.23 -1.30
N GLN A 80 13.15 -9.32 -0.56
CA GLN A 80 12.09 -9.93 0.25
C GLN A 80 11.58 -8.96 1.34
N ALA A 81 12.49 -8.27 2.03
CA ALA A 81 12.09 -7.26 3.00
C ALA A 81 11.32 -6.10 2.35
N LEU A 82 11.72 -5.68 1.14
CA LEU A 82 11.04 -4.64 0.38
C LEU A 82 9.64 -5.08 -0.02
N GLN A 83 9.49 -6.32 -0.48
CA GLN A 83 8.21 -6.92 -0.80
C GLN A 83 7.25 -6.87 0.39
N GLU A 84 7.72 -7.33 1.56
CA GLU A 84 6.90 -7.37 2.78
C GLU A 84 6.53 -5.97 3.26
N ALA A 85 7.51 -5.05 3.35
CA ALA A 85 7.29 -3.69 3.82
C ALA A 85 6.33 -2.92 2.90
N SER A 86 6.51 -3.04 1.58
CA SER A 86 5.67 -2.33 0.60
C SER A 86 4.24 -2.88 0.60
N ALA A 87 4.06 -4.20 0.73
CA ALA A 87 2.72 -4.79 0.85
C ALA A 87 1.98 -4.32 2.11
N ILE A 88 2.65 -4.29 3.26
CA ILE A 88 2.08 -3.80 4.52
C ILE A 88 1.71 -2.32 4.41
N ALA A 89 2.59 -1.50 3.81
CA ALA A 89 2.34 -0.09 3.62
C ALA A 89 1.17 0.16 2.65
N ALA A 90 1.10 -0.57 1.54
CA ALA A 90 -0.01 -0.52 0.60
C ALA A 90 -1.35 -0.86 1.27
N GLU A 91 -1.41 -1.95 2.04
CA GLU A 91 -2.59 -2.36 2.79
C GLU A 91 -3.02 -1.29 3.82
N SER A 92 -2.06 -0.74 4.57
CA SER A 92 -2.32 0.31 5.57
C SER A 92 -2.88 1.60 4.94
N LEU A 93 -2.37 2.00 3.78
CA LEU A 93 -2.81 3.20 3.07
C LEU A 93 -4.17 2.99 2.38
N ALA A 94 -4.46 1.77 1.92
CA ALA A 94 -5.70 1.39 1.26
C ALA A 94 -6.81 0.90 2.22
N ASP A 95 -6.58 0.99 3.53
CA ASP A 95 -7.52 0.54 4.57
C ASP A 95 -8.90 1.25 4.43
N PRO A 96 -9.98 0.53 4.09
CA PRO A 96 -11.30 1.12 3.88
C PRO A 96 -11.94 1.61 5.19
N ALA A 97 -11.40 1.24 6.35
CA ALA A 97 -11.87 1.76 7.63
C ALA A 97 -11.41 3.20 7.91
N VAL A 98 -10.60 3.78 7.02
CA VAL A 98 -10.02 5.11 7.18
C VAL A 98 -10.43 6.04 6.03
N ALA A 99 -10.97 7.21 6.39
CA ALA A 99 -11.21 8.29 5.46
C ALA A 99 -10.05 9.31 5.53
N TRP A 100 -9.31 9.39 4.43
CA TRP A 100 -8.25 10.38 4.23
C TRP A 100 -8.84 11.76 3.95
N PRO A 101 -8.18 12.87 4.37
CA PRO A 101 -8.61 14.21 4.00
C PRO A 101 -8.77 14.34 2.47
N ASP A 102 -9.83 15.02 2.02
CA ASP A 102 -10.18 15.16 0.58
C ASP A 102 -9.00 15.56 -0.31
N GLY A 103 -8.15 16.47 0.18
CA GLY A 103 -6.97 16.95 -0.56
C GLY A 103 -5.85 15.92 -0.71
N ALA A 104 -5.84 14.86 0.10
CA ALA A 104 -4.79 13.83 0.14
C ALA A 104 -5.26 12.47 -0.40
N SER A 105 -6.56 12.16 -0.34
CA SER A 105 -7.12 10.83 -0.64
C SER A 105 -6.63 10.22 -1.97
N SER A 106 -6.71 10.97 -3.08
CA SER A 106 -6.28 10.48 -4.39
C SER A 106 -4.77 10.21 -4.49
N ALA A 107 -3.95 11.07 -3.89
CA ALA A 107 -2.51 10.92 -3.89
C ALA A 107 -2.08 9.75 -2.99
N VAL A 108 -2.72 9.57 -1.84
CA VAL A 108 -2.49 8.40 -0.97
C VAL A 108 -2.85 7.10 -1.69
N ALA A 109 -3.97 7.05 -2.40
CA ALA A 109 -4.36 5.88 -3.18
C ALA A 109 -3.32 5.55 -4.27
N ALA A 110 -2.77 6.57 -4.94
CA ALA A 110 -1.71 6.37 -5.93
C ALA A 110 -0.41 5.85 -5.31
N VAL A 111 -0.04 6.33 -4.11
CA VAL A 111 1.11 5.78 -3.36
C VAL A 111 0.85 4.33 -2.96
N ALA A 112 -0.35 4.00 -2.49
CA ALA A 112 -0.72 2.63 -2.13
C ALA A 112 -0.64 1.67 -3.33
N GLU A 113 -1.15 2.08 -4.49
CA GLU A 113 -1.07 1.30 -5.73
C GLU A 113 0.39 1.09 -6.16
N SER A 114 1.23 2.12 -6.06
CA SER A 114 2.65 1.97 -6.37
C SER A 114 3.37 1.02 -5.40
N LEU A 115 3.07 1.08 -4.11
CA LEU A 115 3.66 0.18 -3.12
C LEU A 115 3.25 -1.28 -3.34
N ASP A 116 2.01 -1.54 -3.77
CA ASP A 116 1.61 -2.87 -4.21
C ASP A 116 2.39 -3.33 -5.46
N ALA A 117 2.56 -2.44 -6.44
CA ALA A 117 3.36 -2.72 -7.62
C ALA A 117 4.82 -3.00 -7.26
N ASP A 118 5.39 -2.24 -6.32
CA ASP A 118 6.75 -2.44 -5.84
C ASP A 118 6.90 -3.78 -5.11
N ALA A 119 5.90 -4.16 -4.32
CA ALA A 119 5.90 -5.47 -3.66
C ALA A 119 5.95 -6.63 -4.66
N ARG A 120 5.19 -6.53 -5.76
CA ARG A 120 5.20 -7.53 -6.84
C ARG A 120 6.53 -7.56 -7.58
N GLN A 121 7.04 -6.38 -7.98
CA GLN A 121 8.34 -6.27 -8.66
C GLN A 121 9.47 -6.83 -7.80
N ALA A 122 9.50 -6.52 -6.49
CA ALA A 122 10.53 -7.01 -5.58
C ALA A 122 10.61 -8.55 -5.57
N GLY A 123 9.47 -9.23 -5.51
CA GLY A 123 9.39 -10.68 -5.57
C GLY A 123 9.88 -11.26 -6.90
N GLU A 124 9.48 -10.65 -8.01
CA GLU A 124 9.93 -11.06 -9.36
C GLU A 124 11.44 -10.86 -9.54
N VAL A 125 11.98 -9.72 -9.11
CA VAL A 125 13.41 -9.40 -9.22
C VAL A 125 14.27 -10.33 -8.37
N ALA A 126 13.78 -10.77 -7.21
CA ALA A 126 14.51 -11.67 -6.33
C ALA A 126 14.81 -13.04 -6.98
N GLU A 127 14.04 -13.45 -7.99
CA GLU A 127 14.22 -14.72 -8.72
C GLU A 127 15.16 -14.60 -9.92
N LEU A 128 15.56 -13.39 -10.29
CA LEU A 128 16.39 -13.13 -11.46
C LEU A 128 17.86 -13.50 -11.24
N SER A 129 18.57 -13.72 -12.35
CA SER A 129 20.02 -13.86 -12.33
C SER A 129 20.71 -12.53 -12.01
N ALA A 130 21.93 -12.56 -11.46
CA ALA A 130 22.70 -11.36 -11.15
C ALA A 130 22.82 -10.37 -12.33
N ALA A 131 23.05 -10.87 -13.55
CA ALA A 131 23.14 -10.03 -14.74
C ALA A 131 21.79 -9.36 -15.07
N ALA A 132 20.70 -10.13 -14.96
CA ALA A 132 19.36 -9.59 -15.21
C ALA A 132 18.94 -8.56 -14.15
N ILE A 133 19.27 -8.78 -12.88
CA ILE A 133 19.02 -7.80 -11.81
C ILE A 133 19.83 -6.52 -12.04
N ALA A 134 21.11 -6.64 -12.43
CA ALA A 134 21.98 -5.49 -12.64
C ALA A 134 21.42 -4.52 -13.71
N ASP A 135 20.80 -5.07 -14.75
CA ASP A 135 20.17 -4.35 -15.88
C ASP A 135 18.68 -4.03 -15.66
N TYR A 136 18.09 -4.48 -14.53
CA TYR A 136 16.68 -4.27 -14.26
C TYR A 136 16.36 -2.80 -14.03
N ALA A 137 15.27 -2.33 -14.63
CA ALA A 137 14.73 -0.99 -14.47
C ALA A 137 13.37 -1.08 -13.79
N TRP A 138 13.28 -0.52 -12.59
CA TRP A 138 12.04 -0.43 -11.83
C TRP A 138 11.01 0.43 -12.55
N GLU A 139 9.80 -0.10 -12.66
CA GLU A 139 8.68 0.62 -13.25
C GLU A 139 8.03 1.53 -12.20
N GLY A 140 7.55 2.70 -12.63
CA GLY A 140 6.75 3.59 -11.77
C GLY A 140 7.51 4.59 -10.89
N GLY A 141 8.84 4.50 -10.78
CA GLY A 141 9.66 5.34 -9.88
C GLY A 141 9.44 6.86 -9.97
N GLY A 142 9.19 7.40 -11.16
CA GLY A 142 8.86 8.82 -11.32
C GLY A 142 7.45 9.19 -10.84
N ALA A 143 6.46 8.36 -11.18
CA ALA A 143 5.07 8.60 -10.81
C ALA A 143 4.84 8.49 -9.30
N VAL A 144 5.53 7.57 -8.63
CA VAL A 144 5.45 7.41 -7.17
C VAL A 144 6.08 8.58 -6.43
N ALA A 145 7.21 9.11 -6.93
CA ALA A 145 7.86 10.27 -6.32
C ALA A 145 6.95 11.51 -6.36
N ASP A 146 6.26 11.73 -7.49
CA ASP A 146 5.29 12.81 -7.64
C ASP A 146 4.09 12.60 -6.70
N ALA A 147 3.49 11.41 -6.67
CA ALA A 147 2.36 11.09 -5.78
C ALA A 147 2.72 11.23 -4.29
N ALA A 148 3.92 10.81 -3.90
CA ALA A 148 4.42 10.96 -2.54
C ALA A 148 4.70 12.43 -2.18
N ALA A 149 5.14 13.24 -3.13
CA ALA A 149 5.30 14.69 -2.94
C ALA A 149 3.95 15.40 -2.78
N ASP A 150 2.99 15.10 -3.64
CA ASP A 150 1.63 15.64 -3.59
C ASP A 150 0.93 15.26 -2.29
N THR A 151 1.07 14.00 -1.84
CA THR A 151 0.53 13.53 -0.56
C THR A 151 1.10 14.33 0.61
N ARG A 152 2.42 14.51 0.66
CA ARG A 152 3.06 15.29 1.74
C ARG A 152 2.63 16.75 1.72
N ALA A 153 2.52 17.36 0.54
CA ALA A 153 2.01 18.72 0.40
C ALA A 153 0.56 18.84 0.91
N ALA A 154 -0.31 17.89 0.56
CA ALA A 154 -1.70 17.85 1.04
C ALA A 154 -1.84 17.63 2.55
N LEU A 155 -0.88 16.91 3.15
CA LEU A 155 -0.84 16.64 4.59
C LEU A 155 -0.05 17.69 5.39
N GLY A 156 0.48 18.73 4.73
CA GLY A 156 1.28 19.77 5.39
C GLY A 156 2.62 19.26 5.93
N LEU A 157 3.14 18.16 5.38
CA LEU A 157 4.42 17.56 5.74
C LEU A 157 5.58 18.23 4.98
N PRO A 158 6.83 18.10 5.45
CA PRO A 158 8.00 18.57 4.72
C PRO A 158 8.06 18.04 3.28
N ALA A 159 8.47 18.91 2.34
CA ALA A 159 8.60 18.59 0.92
C ALA A 159 9.81 17.70 0.59
N ASP A 160 10.74 17.52 1.53
CA ASP A 160 11.79 16.50 1.48
C ASP A 160 11.35 15.25 2.27
N ALA A 161 11.49 14.06 1.67
CA ALA A 161 11.01 12.81 2.27
C ALA A 161 11.84 12.41 3.50
N GLY A 162 13.16 12.61 3.44
CA GLY A 162 14.05 12.35 4.56
C GLY A 162 13.75 13.25 5.75
N ALA A 163 13.54 14.55 5.51
CA ALA A 163 13.12 15.50 6.53
C ALA A 163 11.77 15.13 7.16
N ALA A 164 10.79 14.73 6.33
CA ALA A 164 9.49 14.30 6.84
C ALA A 164 9.59 13.04 7.72
N CYS A 165 10.41 12.06 7.33
CA CYS A 165 10.62 10.85 8.13
C CYS A 165 11.49 11.07 9.38
N ALA A 166 12.37 12.07 9.38
CA ALA A 166 13.18 12.43 10.54
C ALA A 166 12.37 13.12 11.65
N ASP A 167 11.27 13.78 11.28
CA ASP A 167 10.36 14.48 12.19
C ASP A 167 9.20 13.58 12.71
N ARG A 168 9.16 12.30 12.29
CA ARG A 168 8.20 11.29 12.75
C ARG A 168 8.44 10.90 14.20
#